data_AF-A0A6M2CT50-F1
#
_entry.id   AF-A0A6M2CT50-F1
#
_cell.length_a   1.000
_cell.length_b   1.000
_cell.length_c   1.000
_cell.angle_alpha   90.00
_cell.angle_beta   90.00
_cell.angle_gamma   90.00
#
_symmetry.space_group_name_H-M   'P 1'
#
loop_
_entity.id
_entity.type
_entity.pdbx_description
1 polymer ?
#
loop_
_entity_poly.entity_id
_entity_poly.type
_entity_poly.pdbx_seq_one_letter_code
_entity_poly.pdbx_strand_id
1 'polypeptide(L)'
;MAEGTDGFVYRVRGFGSLVECKLVEFIRELDAVSVCSWCGTVTKEKTNLSNCGDIACKECHDEVGSGACPVHGRTLSRFMEIQWRQSYCVGSEKVRCVNARRGCEYEDTLLNLDSHLKNSCTFHIVACVRCGRGVIYKEMRAHFTTCAGASEASSGSSAAVSLVHDLGNVRKKLDRALTLLKLDDEQCELYKTVIAASELFSRVQNQLAKVGSSITN
;
A
#
# COMPACT_ATOMS: atom_id res chain seq x y z
N MET A 1 31.03 7.24 11.02
CA MET A 1 29.79 6.65 11.57
C MET A 1 28.68 7.63 11.23
N ALA A 2 27.86 7.33 10.21
CA ALA A 2 26.81 8.22 9.75
C ALA A 2 25.48 7.77 10.37
N GLU A 3 24.99 8.51 11.36
CA GLU A 3 23.63 8.37 11.88
C GLU A 3 22.68 8.87 10.80
N GLY A 4 21.97 7.94 10.15
CA GLY A 4 20.93 8.27 9.19
C GLY A 4 19.75 8.87 9.94
N THR A 5 19.46 10.14 9.71
CA THR A 5 18.18 10.73 10.08
C THR A 5 17.09 9.97 9.33
N ASP A 6 16.39 9.08 10.03
CA ASP A 6 15.23 8.38 9.47
C ASP A 6 14.18 9.43 9.11
N GLY A 7 13.78 9.49 7.84
CA GLY A 7 12.80 10.48 7.38
C GLY A 7 11.47 10.33 8.11
N PHE A 8 10.62 11.36 8.06
CA PHE A 8 9.31 11.33 8.72
C PHE A 8 8.33 10.45 7.93
N VAL A 9 8.33 9.14 8.20
CA VAL A 9 7.57 8.14 7.43
C VAL A 9 6.28 7.76 8.13
N TYR A 10 5.15 7.91 7.44
CA TYR A 10 3.83 7.54 7.97
C TYR A 10 3.08 6.66 6.97
N ARG A 11 2.20 5.80 7.49
CA ARG A 11 1.20 5.12 6.66
C ARG A 11 0.07 6.09 6.35
N VAL A 12 -0.34 6.17 5.09
CA VAL A 12 -1.40 7.10 4.65
C VAL A 12 -2.62 6.34 4.09
N ARG A 13 -3.83 6.91 4.27
CA ARG A 13 -5.09 6.39 3.69
C ARG A 13 -6.03 7.50 3.24
N GLY A 14 -6.79 7.25 2.18
CA GLY A 14 -7.76 8.19 1.60
C GLY A 14 -7.17 9.22 0.63
N PHE A 15 -5.97 8.97 0.09
CA PHE A 15 -5.25 9.87 -0.83
C PHE A 15 -5.12 9.33 -2.26
N GLY A 16 -5.79 8.23 -2.58
CA GLY A 16 -5.78 7.60 -3.91
C GLY A 16 -5.32 6.15 -3.87
N SER A 17 -5.76 5.34 -4.84
CA SER A 17 -5.58 3.88 -4.80
C SER A 17 -4.13 3.43 -4.94
N LEU A 18 -3.27 4.22 -5.58
CA LEU A 18 -1.84 3.91 -5.70
C LEU A 18 -1.05 4.36 -4.47
N VAL A 19 -1.64 5.15 -3.58
CA VAL A 19 -1.02 5.65 -2.34
C VAL A 19 -1.64 4.98 -1.10
N GLU A 20 -2.83 4.39 -1.25
CA GLU A 20 -3.59 3.73 -0.18
C GLU A 20 -2.74 2.71 0.58
N CYS A 21 -2.71 2.84 1.92
CA CYS A 21 -1.96 1.99 2.84
C CYS A 21 -0.44 1.95 2.61
N LYS A 22 0.15 2.85 1.81
CA LYS A 22 1.61 2.91 1.65
C LYS A 22 2.28 3.72 2.75
N LEU A 23 3.54 3.40 3.01
CA LEU A 23 4.44 4.26 3.76
C LEU A 23 4.89 5.40 2.84
N VAL A 24 4.69 6.63 3.29
CA VAL A 24 5.04 7.85 2.57
C VAL A 24 5.95 8.67 3.48
N GLU A 25 7.03 9.17 2.90
CA GLU A 25 8.00 10.01 3.59
C GLU A 25 7.61 11.47 3.42
N PHE A 26 7.39 12.15 4.54
CA PHE A 26 7.09 13.57 4.61
C PHE A 26 8.38 14.36 4.78
N ILE A 27 8.40 15.56 4.18
CA ILE A 27 9.56 16.46 4.26
C ILE A 27 9.75 17.01 5.67
N ARG A 28 8.67 17.12 6.42
CA ARG A 28 8.66 17.55 7.83
C ARG A 28 7.89 16.57 8.68
N GLU A 29 8.15 16.61 9.98
CA GLU A 29 7.34 15.91 10.95
C GLU A 29 5.91 16.44 10.91
N LEU A 30 4.94 15.52 11.03
CA LEU A 30 3.55 15.89 11.11
C LEU A 30 3.16 16.17 12.56
N ASP A 31 2.30 17.16 12.75
CA ASP A 31 1.68 17.38 14.06
C ASP A 31 0.95 16.11 14.51
N ALA A 32 1.01 15.81 15.81
CA ALA A 32 0.30 14.66 16.39
C ALA A 32 -1.20 14.66 16.03
N VAL A 33 -1.77 15.84 15.76
CA VAL A 33 -3.18 15.96 15.36
C VAL A 33 -3.49 15.37 13.98
N SER A 34 -2.49 15.01 13.20
CA SER A 34 -2.59 14.49 11.84
C SER A 34 -2.53 12.96 11.78
N VAL A 35 -2.18 12.34 12.90
CA VAL A 35 -1.93 10.91 13.00
C VAL A 35 -3.00 10.30 13.90
N CYS A 36 -3.63 9.23 13.45
CA CYS A 36 -4.56 8.47 14.29
C CYS A 36 -3.83 7.92 15.52
N SER A 37 -4.32 8.25 16.72
CA SER A 37 -3.76 7.82 18.01
C SER A 37 -3.82 6.31 18.22
N TRP A 38 -4.67 5.58 17.48
CA TRP A 38 -4.87 4.14 17.67
C TRP A 38 -4.10 3.28 16.66
N CYS A 39 -4.06 3.69 15.39
CA CYS A 39 -3.43 2.90 14.33
C CYS A 39 -2.20 3.56 13.69
N GLY A 40 -1.83 4.77 14.12
CA GLY A 40 -0.67 5.50 13.63
C GLY A 40 -0.77 5.96 12.17
N THR A 41 -1.96 5.86 11.56
CA THR A 41 -2.17 6.20 10.15
C THR A 41 -2.59 7.66 10.00
N VAL A 42 -2.06 8.31 8.97
CA VAL A 42 -2.46 9.64 8.52
C VAL A 42 -3.61 9.51 7.53
N THR A 43 -4.77 10.07 7.85
CA THR A 43 -5.98 9.94 7.04
C THR A 43 -6.54 11.28 6.63
N LYS A 44 -7.24 11.30 5.49
CA LYS A 44 -7.96 12.49 5.02
C LYS A 44 -9.16 12.83 5.91
N GLU A 45 -9.86 11.82 6.41
CA GLU A 45 -11.01 11.96 7.32
C GLU A 45 -10.61 11.51 8.74
N LYS A 46 -10.86 12.37 9.73
CA LYS A 46 -10.53 12.14 11.14
C LYS A 46 -11.58 12.73 12.08
N THR A 47 -11.73 12.11 13.24
CA THR A 47 -12.64 12.51 14.30
C THR A 47 -11.85 12.78 15.58
N ASN A 48 -12.06 13.94 16.20
CA ASN A 48 -11.53 14.22 17.53
C ASN A 48 -12.51 13.67 18.57
N LEU A 49 -11.98 12.89 19.50
CA LEU A 49 -12.76 12.28 20.57
C LEU A 49 -12.75 13.20 21.79
N SER A 50 -13.80 14.01 21.91
CA SER A 50 -13.93 15.07 22.93
C SER A 50 -13.69 14.61 24.37
N ASN A 51 -14.04 13.36 24.70
CA ASN A 51 -13.88 12.83 26.07
C ASN A 51 -12.48 12.29 26.38
N CYS A 52 -11.61 12.08 25.38
CA CYS A 52 -10.27 11.58 25.62
C CYS A 52 -9.14 12.38 24.96
N GLY A 53 -9.45 13.31 24.07
CA GLY A 53 -8.48 14.14 23.35
C GLY A 53 -7.77 13.41 22.20
N ASP A 54 -8.00 12.10 22.06
CA ASP A 54 -7.42 11.29 20.99
C ASP A 54 -8.03 11.66 19.63
N ILE A 55 -7.27 11.36 18.59
CA ILE A 55 -7.72 11.49 17.21
C ILE A 55 -7.83 10.09 16.62
N ALA A 56 -9.03 9.76 16.16
CA ALA A 56 -9.28 8.51 15.46
C ALA A 56 -9.46 8.79 13.96
N CYS A 57 -8.88 7.95 13.11
CA CYS A 57 -9.33 7.88 11.73
C CYS A 57 -10.74 7.32 11.67
N LYS A 58 -11.44 7.56 10.56
CA LYS A 58 -12.83 7.13 10.38
C LYS A 58 -13.02 5.62 10.60
N GLU A 59 -12.16 4.79 10.03
CA GLU A 59 -12.27 3.33 10.15
C GLU A 59 -12.17 2.88 11.61
N CYS A 60 -11.18 3.41 12.33
CA CYS A 60 -11.00 3.11 13.75
C CYS A 60 -12.19 3.60 14.59
N HIS A 61 -12.71 4.80 14.30
CA HIS A 61 -13.86 5.35 15.00
C HIS A 61 -15.15 4.54 14.73
N ASP A 62 -15.39 4.16 13.47
CA ASP A 62 -16.54 3.36 13.07
C ASP A 62 -16.52 1.96 13.71
N GLU A 63 -15.33 1.35 13.85
CA GLU A 63 -15.16 0.04 14.52
C GLU A 63 -15.51 0.07 16.02
N VAL A 64 -15.23 1.17 16.72
CA VAL A 64 -15.52 1.31 18.16
C VAL A 64 -16.98 1.71 18.42
N GLY A 65 -17.62 2.41 17.47
CA GLY A 65 -19.02 2.83 17.59
C GLY A 65 -19.29 3.66 18.86
N SER A 66 -20.33 3.29 19.63
CA SER A 66 -20.73 3.95 20.88
C SER A 66 -19.92 3.49 22.11
N GLY A 67 -18.77 2.85 21.91
CA GLY A 67 -17.98 2.21 22.95
C GLY A 67 -17.16 3.16 23.83
N ALA A 68 -16.26 2.56 24.60
CA ALA A 68 -15.22 3.31 25.33
C ALA A 68 -13.98 3.47 24.45
N CYS A 69 -13.22 4.56 24.69
CA CYS A 69 -11.91 4.75 24.11
C CYS A 69 -11.03 3.52 24.44
N PRO A 70 -10.45 2.83 23.45
CA PRO A 70 -9.62 1.64 23.68
C PRO A 70 -8.31 1.97 24.42
N VAL A 71 -7.85 3.22 24.35
CA VAL A 71 -6.62 3.67 25.03
C VAL A 71 -6.88 4.02 26.49
N HIS A 72 -8.02 4.67 26.77
CA HIS A 72 -8.27 5.33 28.05
C HIS A 72 -9.48 4.79 28.83
N GLY A 73 -10.29 3.92 28.25
CA GLY A 73 -11.53 3.40 28.86
C GLY A 73 -12.65 4.43 29.04
N ARG A 74 -12.48 5.67 28.55
CA ARG A 74 -13.47 6.75 28.68
C ARG A 74 -14.61 6.56 27.67
N THR A 75 -15.86 6.67 28.12
CA THR A 75 -17.04 6.56 27.26
C THR A 75 -17.00 7.61 26.15
N LEU A 76 -17.16 7.18 24.89
CA LEU A 76 -17.23 8.09 23.76
C LEU A 76 -18.68 8.58 23.62
N SER A 77 -18.89 9.90 23.74
CA SER A 77 -20.21 10.49 23.51
C SER A 77 -20.30 10.98 22.06
N ARG A 78 -21.15 10.32 21.27
CA ARG A 78 -21.37 10.65 19.85
C ARG A 78 -21.89 12.08 19.62
N PHE A 79 -22.54 12.67 20.63
CA PHE A 79 -23.14 14.00 20.56
C PHE A 79 -22.14 15.15 20.64
N MET A 80 -20.89 14.90 21.04
CA MET A 80 -19.84 15.92 21.17
C MET A 80 -18.68 15.68 20.20
N GLU A 81 -18.91 14.97 19.10
CA GLU A 81 -17.91 14.78 18.05
C GLU A 81 -17.76 16.06 17.22
N ILE A 82 -16.60 16.70 17.33
CA ILE A 82 -16.23 17.80 16.44
C ILE A 82 -15.50 17.20 15.25
N GLN A 83 -16.20 17.10 14.11
CA GLN A 83 -15.54 16.79 12.85
C GLN A 83 -14.68 18.00 12.46
N TRP A 84 -13.36 17.87 12.62
CA TRP A 84 -12.38 18.81 12.07
C TRP A 84 -12.34 18.66 10.56
N ARG A 85 -13.36 19.17 9.86
CA ARG A 85 -13.43 19.10 8.40
C ARG A 85 -12.56 20.14 7.69
N GLN A 86 -12.03 21.17 8.35
CA GLN A 86 -11.55 22.35 7.60
C GLN A 86 -10.26 23.09 8.03
N SER A 87 -9.65 22.91 9.22
CA SER A 87 -8.50 23.78 9.56
C SER A 87 -7.12 23.22 9.18
N TYR A 88 -6.91 21.90 9.20
CA TYR A 88 -5.62 21.29 8.89
C TYR A 88 -5.78 20.19 7.83
N CYS A 89 -5.37 20.52 6.59
CA CYS A 89 -5.38 19.59 5.47
C CYS A 89 -4.00 18.93 5.34
N VAL A 90 -3.82 17.75 5.93
CA VAL A 90 -2.56 16.98 5.77
C VAL A 90 -2.26 16.66 4.30
N GLY A 91 -3.27 16.74 3.43
CA GLY A 91 -3.13 16.60 1.99
C GLY A 91 -2.22 17.64 1.33
N SER A 92 -2.06 18.84 1.91
CA SER A 92 -1.14 19.86 1.40
C SER A 92 0.31 19.70 1.88
N GLU A 93 0.58 18.75 2.78
CA GLU A 93 1.94 18.52 3.26
C GLU A 93 2.82 17.92 2.16
N LYS A 94 4.07 18.37 2.10
CA LYS A 94 5.04 17.90 1.12
C LYS A 94 5.55 16.51 1.46
N VAL A 95 5.61 15.66 0.45
CA VAL A 95 6.06 14.27 0.53
C VAL A 95 7.00 13.92 -0.60
N ARG A 96 7.84 12.92 -0.37
CA ARG A 96 8.63 12.27 -1.42
C ARG A 96 7.83 11.15 -2.08
N CYS A 97 8.14 10.91 -3.35
CA CYS A 97 7.59 9.75 -4.05
C CYS A 97 7.91 8.43 -3.32
N VAL A 98 6.97 7.48 -3.29
CA VAL A 98 7.20 6.14 -2.72
C VAL A 98 8.32 5.36 -3.43
N ASN A 99 8.71 5.81 -4.64
CA ASN A 99 9.84 5.28 -5.40
C ASN A 99 11.12 6.13 -5.24
N ALA A 100 11.20 7.02 -4.24
CA ALA A 100 12.39 7.87 -4.03
C ALA A 100 13.68 7.06 -3.85
N ARG A 101 13.62 5.95 -3.10
CA ARG A 101 14.74 5.01 -2.95
C ARG A 101 15.17 4.31 -4.25
N ARG A 102 14.37 4.44 -5.31
CA ARG A 102 14.68 3.93 -6.67
C ARG A 102 15.15 5.04 -7.61
N GLY A 103 15.31 6.27 -7.11
CA GLY A 103 15.78 7.42 -7.89
C GLY A 103 14.69 8.38 -8.37
N CYS A 104 13.45 8.25 -7.91
CA CYS A 104 12.42 9.24 -8.22
C CYS A 104 12.59 10.49 -7.34
N GLU A 105 12.93 11.62 -7.95
CA GLU A 105 13.16 12.90 -7.25
C GLU A 105 11.88 13.73 -7.05
N TYR A 106 10.70 13.16 -7.32
CA TYR A 106 9.44 13.88 -7.17
C TYR A 106 9.18 14.21 -5.69
N GLU A 107 8.96 15.49 -5.43
CA GLU A 107 8.55 16.06 -4.15
C GLU A 107 7.45 17.10 -4.37
N ASP A 108 6.28 16.87 -3.80
CA ASP A 108 5.11 17.76 -3.88
C ASP A 108 4.10 17.38 -2.79
N THR A 109 2.91 17.94 -2.82
CA THR A 109 1.84 17.65 -1.86
C THR A 109 1.38 16.18 -1.90
N LEU A 110 0.98 15.66 -0.73
CA LEU A 110 0.40 14.32 -0.60
C LEU A 110 -0.82 14.10 -1.51
N LEU A 111 -1.63 15.13 -1.75
CA LEU A 111 -2.77 15.08 -2.67
C LEU A 111 -2.36 14.83 -4.13
N ASN A 112 -1.20 15.31 -4.56
CA ASN A 112 -0.73 15.15 -5.93
C ASN A 112 0.03 13.83 -6.17
N LEU A 113 0.43 13.14 -5.09
CA LEU A 113 1.27 11.95 -5.18
C LEU A 113 0.63 10.81 -5.99
N ASP A 114 -0.67 10.55 -5.82
CA ASP A 114 -1.37 9.49 -6.57
C ASP A 114 -1.40 9.79 -8.08
N SER A 115 -1.66 11.05 -8.43
CA SER A 115 -1.61 11.51 -9.82
C SER A 115 -0.21 11.35 -10.42
N HIS A 116 0.85 11.68 -9.67
CA HIS A 116 2.22 11.43 -10.11
C HIS A 116 2.48 9.94 -10.36
N LEU A 117 2.11 9.06 -9.42
CA LEU A 117 2.30 7.62 -9.56
C LEU A 117 1.56 7.05 -10.76
N LYS A 118 0.38 7.58 -11.07
CA LYS A 118 -0.44 7.15 -12.20
C LYS A 118 0.08 7.64 -13.55
N ASN A 119 0.50 8.91 -13.63
CA ASN A 119 0.62 9.60 -14.90
C ASN A 119 2.07 9.90 -15.33
N SER A 120 3.02 10.00 -14.38
CA SER A 120 4.37 10.51 -14.69
C SER A 120 5.52 9.75 -14.05
N CYS A 121 5.27 8.93 -13.02
CA CYS A 121 6.34 8.19 -12.35
C CYS A 121 6.89 7.06 -13.24
N THR A 122 8.13 7.19 -13.72
CA THR A 122 8.82 6.15 -14.51
C THR A 122 9.66 5.20 -13.67
N PHE A 123 9.67 5.36 -12.34
CA PHE A 123 10.47 4.57 -11.40
C PHE A 123 9.69 3.40 -10.77
N HIS A 124 8.48 3.11 -11.25
CA HIS A 124 7.72 1.94 -10.84
C HIS A 124 8.32 0.65 -11.42
N ILE A 125 8.10 -0.47 -10.73
CA ILE A 125 8.59 -1.78 -11.16
C ILE A 125 7.57 -2.44 -12.09
N VAL A 126 8.07 -2.94 -13.21
CA VAL A 126 7.32 -3.76 -14.17
C VAL A 126 8.03 -5.09 -14.37
N ALA A 127 7.28 -6.16 -14.65
CA ALA A 127 7.87 -7.46 -14.95
C ALA A 127 8.34 -7.50 -16.41
N CYS A 128 9.59 -7.92 -16.63
CA CYS A 128 10.10 -8.18 -17.97
C CYS A 128 9.38 -9.39 -18.58
N VAL A 129 8.79 -9.24 -19.75
CA VAL A 129 8.09 -10.34 -20.44
C VAL A 129 9.02 -11.47 -20.93
N ARG A 130 10.33 -11.19 -21.05
CA ARG A 130 11.33 -12.18 -21.50
C ARG A 130 11.86 -13.06 -20.37
N CYS A 131 12.10 -12.47 -19.19
CA CYS A 131 12.75 -13.18 -18.07
C CYS A 131 11.98 -13.15 -16.74
N GLY A 132 10.82 -12.49 -16.68
CA GLY A 132 9.99 -12.37 -15.47
C GLY A 132 10.53 -11.44 -14.38
N ARG A 133 11.79 -10.98 -14.48
CA ARG A 133 12.41 -10.10 -13.46
C ARG A 133 11.69 -8.75 -13.36
N GLY A 134 11.58 -8.25 -12.13
CA GLY A 134 11.13 -6.88 -11.87
C GLY A 134 12.21 -5.88 -12.27
N VAL A 135 11.86 -4.95 -13.15
CA VAL A 135 12.76 -3.93 -13.70
C VAL A 135 12.10 -2.56 -13.53
N ILE A 136 12.90 -1.54 -13.26
CA ILE A 136 12.41 -0.15 -13.24
C ILE A 136 11.96 0.22 -14.66
N TYR A 137 10.74 0.74 -14.81
CA TYR A 137 10.17 1.04 -16.13
C TYR A 137 11.09 1.95 -16.98
N LYS A 138 11.69 2.98 -16.37
CA LYS A 138 12.69 3.86 -17.01
C LYS A 138 13.88 3.09 -17.63
N GLU A 139 14.28 1.98 -17.03
CA GLU A 139 15.42 1.16 -17.46
C GLU A 139 15.01 0.00 -18.38
N MET A 140 13.72 -0.23 -18.59
CA MET A 140 13.20 -1.38 -19.32
C MET A 140 13.78 -1.48 -20.73
N ARG A 141 13.96 -0.36 -21.44
CA ARG A 141 14.55 -0.36 -22.78
C ARG A 141 15.99 -0.91 -22.78
N ALA A 142 16.82 -0.46 -21.84
CA ALA A 142 18.20 -0.92 -21.72
C ALA A 142 18.29 -2.37 -21.23
N HIS A 143 17.38 -2.78 -20.34
CA HIS A 143 17.25 -4.17 -19.94
C HIS A 143 16.88 -5.07 -21.13
N PHE A 144 15.94 -4.64 -21.98
CA PHE A 144 15.42 -5.47 -23.06
C PHE A 144 16.46 -5.79 -24.13
N THR A 145 17.41 -4.89 -24.39
CA THR A 145 18.50 -5.14 -25.37
C THR A 145 19.51 -6.17 -24.89
N THR A 146 19.66 -6.35 -23.57
CA THR A 146 20.62 -7.28 -22.95
C THR A 146 19.96 -8.51 -22.32
N CYS A 147 18.63 -8.56 -22.28
CA CYS A 147 17.88 -9.65 -21.69
C CYS A 147 17.92 -10.91 -22.58
N ALA A 148 18.66 -11.92 -22.12
CA ALA A 148 18.78 -13.24 -22.75
C ALA A 148 17.54 -14.16 -22.62
N GLY A 149 16.42 -13.65 -22.09
CA GLY A 149 15.26 -14.48 -21.76
C GLY A 149 15.38 -15.20 -20.42
N ALA A 150 14.38 -15.99 -20.06
CA ALA A 150 14.48 -16.94 -18.95
C ALA A 150 15.54 -17.97 -19.34
N SER A 151 16.77 -17.77 -18.87
CA SER A 151 17.79 -18.81 -18.95
C SER A 151 17.34 -19.93 -18.01
N GLU A 152 17.13 -21.13 -18.56
CA GLU A 152 16.93 -22.35 -17.78
C GLU A 152 18.23 -22.68 -17.04
N ALA A 153 18.47 -21.97 -15.95
CA ALA A 153 19.49 -22.28 -14.97
C ALA A 153 18.91 -21.98 -13.59
N SER A 154 17.98 -22.86 -13.20
CA SER A 154 17.64 -23.17 -11.81
C SER A 154 17.05 -24.57 -11.82
N SER A 155 17.92 -25.56 -12.05
CA SER A 155 17.64 -26.98 -11.79
C SER A 155 17.50 -27.18 -10.29
N GLY A 156 16.30 -26.88 -9.83
CA GLY A 156 15.82 -27.06 -8.48
C GLY A 156 14.40 -26.57 -8.49
N SER A 157 13.43 -27.50 -8.56
CA SER A 157 12.00 -27.28 -8.35
C SER A 157 11.04 -27.30 -9.57
N SER A 158 10.97 -28.42 -10.30
CA SER A 158 9.83 -28.71 -11.20
C SER A 158 8.47 -28.60 -10.46
N ALA A 159 8.42 -28.99 -9.18
CA ALA A 159 7.22 -28.89 -8.34
C ALA A 159 6.80 -27.44 -8.04
N ALA A 160 7.71 -26.55 -7.61
CA ALA A 160 7.35 -25.15 -7.35
C ALA A 160 7.11 -24.35 -8.63
N VAL A 161 7.70 -24.71 -9.77
CA VAL A 161 7.34 -24.09 -11.06
C VAL A 161 5.91 -24.45 -11.44
N SER A 162 5.51 -25.73 -11.27
CA SER A 162 4.12 -26.15 -11.42
C SER A 162 3.19 -25.43 -10.45
N LEU A 163 3.59 -25.34 -9.18
CA LEU A 163 2.80 -24.66 -8.16
C LEU A 163 2.60 -23.17 -8.48
N VAL A 164 3.67 -22.47 -8.89
CA VAL A 164 3.61 -21.06 -9.30
C VAL A 164 2.70 -20.87 -10.52
N HIS A 165 2.73 -21.80 -11.47
CA HIS A 165 1.84 -21.81 -12.63
C HIS A 165 0.36 -22.03 -12.22
N ASP A 166 0.09 -23.00 -11.34
CA ASP A 166 -1.25 -23.29 -10.82
C ASP A 166 -1.82 -22.10 -10.03
N LEU A 167 -0.99 -21.44 -9.21
CA LEU A 167 -1.33 -20.20 -8.53
C LEU A 167 -1.67 -19.07 -9.52
N GLY A 168 -0.92 -18.95 -10.62
CA GLY A 168 -1.22 -17.99 -11.68
C GLY A 168 -2.58 -18.26 -12.35
N ASN A 169 -2.96 -19.52 -12.51
CA ASN A 169 -4.25 -19.92 -13.07
C ASN A 169 -5.41 -19.66 -12.11
N VAL A 170 -5.22 -19.89 -10.80
CA VAL A 170 -6.20 -19.53 -9.77
C VAL A 170 -6.43 -18.01 -9.76
N ARG A 171 -5.36 -17.20 -9.81
CA ARG A 171 -5.49 -15.72 -9.87
C ARG A 171 -6.32 -15.26 -11.06
N LYS A 172 -6.05 -15.80 -12.26
CA LYS A 172 -6.82 -15.45 -13.47
C LYS A 172 -8.31 -15.82 -13.35
N LYS A 173 -8.63 -16.97 -12.75
CA LYS A 173 -10.04 -17.37 -12.50
C LYS A 173 -10.71 -16.42 -11.51
N LEU A 174 -9.95 -15.99 -10.52
CA LEU A 174 -10.39 -15.06 -9.49
C LEU A 174 -10.67 -13.65 -10.05
N ASP A 175 -9.76 -13.12 -10.88
CA ASP A 175 -9.93 -11.85 -11.59
C ASP A 175 -11.16 -11.86 -12.53
N ARG A 176 -11.42 -13.01 -13.18
CA ARG A 176 -12.62 -13.22 -13.99
C ARG A 176 -13.89 -13.25 -13.15
N ALA A 177 -13.87 -13.94 -12.02
CA ALA A 177 -15.00 -13.96 -11.09
C ALA A 177 -15.31 -12.54 -10.59
N LEU A 178 -14.29 -11.76 -10.21
CA LEU A 178 -14.41 -10.35 -9.83
C LEU A 178 -15.03 -9.47 -10.93
N THR A 179 -14.77 -9.77 -12.20
CA THR A 179 -15.31 -9.03 -13.35
C THR A 179 -16.78 -9.37 -13.61
N LEU A 180 -17.22 -10.60 -13.30
CA LEU A 180 -18.57 -11.10 -13.54
C LEU A 180 -19.53 -10.81 -12.38
N LEU A 181 -18.99 -10.59 -11.19
CA LEU A 181 -19.73 -10.21 -10.00
C LEU A 181 -20.18 -8.74 -10.12
N LYS A 182 -21.42 -8.51 -10.57
CA LYS A 182 -22.14 -7.26 -10.31
C LYS A 182 -22.67 -7.37 -8.89
N LEU A 183 -22.15 -6.58 -7.95
CA LEU A 183 -22.39 -6.81 -6.53
C LEU A 183 -23.21 -5.74 -5.84
N ASP A 184 -24.26 -6.21 -5.20
CA ASP A 184 -25.10 -5.63 -4.15
C ASP A 184 -24.42 -5.81 -2.77
N ASP A 185 -24.87 -5.06 -1.76
CA ASP A 185 -24.19 -4.89 -0.45
C ASP A 185 -23.83 -6.20 0.31
N GLU A 186 -24.58 -7.29 0.14
CA GLU A 186 -24.29 -8.58 0.82
C GLU A 186 -23.09 -9.36 0.22
N GLN A 187 -22.63 -9.01 -0.98
CA GLN A 187 -21.50 -9.70 -1.63
C GLN A 187 -20.14 -8.99 -1.43
N CYS A 188 -20.11 -7.93 -0.61
CA CYS A 188 -18.90 -7.16 -0.32
C CYS A 188 -17.84 -7.98 0.42
N GLU A 189 -18.23 -8.91 1.31
CA GLU A 189 -17.28 -9.78 2.01
C GLU A 189 -16.66 -10.85 1.10
N LEU A 190 -17.41 -11.37 0.13
CA LEU A 190 -16.85 -12.27 -0.87
C LEU A 190 -15.85 -11.53 -1.76
N TYR A 191 -16.18 -10.32 -2.21
CA TYR A 191 -15.28 -9.46 -2.97
C TYR A 191 -13.98 -9.13 -2.21
N LYS A 192 -14.08 -8.73 -0.94
CA LYS A 192 -12.93 -8.48 -0.06
C LYS A 192 -12.09 -9.72 0.16
N THR A 193 -12.71 -10.87 0.45
CA THR A 193 -12.02 -12.16 0.64
C THR A 193 -11.27 -12.56 -0.62
N VAL A 194 -11.89 -12.31 -1.78
CA VAL A 194 -11.32 -12.59 -3.09
C VAL A 194 -10.11 -11.67 -3.39
N ILE A 195 -10.19 -10.37 -3.10
CA ILE A 195 -9.04 -9.45 -3.23
C ILE A 195 -7.91 -9.88 -2.29
N ALA A 196 -8.21 -10.16 -1.03
CA ALA A 196 -7.24 -10.60 -0.04
C ALA A 196 -6.53 -11.89 -0.49
N ALA A 197 -7.27 -12.85 -1.06
CA ALA A 197 -6.69 -14.05 -1.65
C ALA A 197 -5.77 -13.72 -2.84
N SER A 198 -6.17 -12.82 -3.74
CA SER A 198 -5.34 -12.40 -4.88
C SER A 198 -4.02 -11.73 -4.45
N GLU A 199 -4.07 -10.90 -3.40
CA GLU A 199 -2.88 -10.28 -2.82
C GLU A 199 -1.97 -11.31 -2.14
N LEU A 200 -2.55 -12.24 -1.36
CA LEU A 200 -1.80 -13.32 -0.72
C LEU A 200 -1.11 -14.20 -1.76
N PHE A 201 -1.79 -14.53 -2.87
CA PHE A 201 -1.17 -15.27 -3.97
C PHE A 201 -0.03 -14.50 -4.60
N SER A 202 -0.17 -13.20 -4.81
CA SER A 202 0.91 -12.35 -5.32
C SER A 202 2.11 -12.30 -4.36
N ARG A 203 1.86 -12.27 -3.04
CA ARG A 203 2.92 -12.35 -2.02
C ARG A 203 3.62 -13.70 -2.04
N VAL A 204 2.88 -14.81 -2.09
CA VAL A 204 3.44 -16.17 -2.16
C VAL A 204 4.28 -16.35 -3.43
N GLN A 205 3.79 -15.89 -4.59
CA GLN A 205 4.56 -15.92 -5.84
C GLN A 205 5.87 -15.14 -5.71
N ASN A 206 5.84 -13.95 -5.11
CA ASN A 206 7.05 -13.14 -4.89
C ASN A 206 8.01 -13.77 -3.88
N GLN A 207 7.52 -14.45 -2.84
CA GLN A 207 8.36 -15.15 -1.86
C GLN A 207 9.00 -16.40 -2.46
N LEU A 208 8.26 -17.19 -3.25
CA LEU A 208 8.80 -18.35 -3.95
C LEU A 208 9.87 -17.96 -4.97
N ALA A 209 9.68 -16.83 -5.68
CA ALA A 209 10.71 -16.27 -6.56
C ALA A 209 11.99 -15.88 -5.79
N LYS A 210 11.86 -15.39 -4.55
CA LYS A 210 13.01 -15.06 -3.67
C LYS A 210 13.71 -16.30 -3.11
N VAL A 211 12.97 -17.34 -2.73
CA VAL A 211 13.53 -18.60 -2.21
C VAL A 211 14.30 -19.36 -3.29
N GLY A 212 13.79 -19.40 -4.53
CA GLY A 212 14.53 -19.98 -5.66
C GLY A 212 15.86 -19.26 -5.94
N SER A 213 15.96 -17.98 -5.56
CA SER A 213 17.19 -17.18 -5.69
C SER A 213 18.21 -17.43 -4.56
N SER A 214 17.81 -18.05 -3.46
CA SER A 214 18.67 -18.29 -2.27
C SER A 214 19.26 -19.70 -2.21
N ILE A 215 18.75 -20.64 -3.01
CA ILE A 215 19.24 -22.03 -3.09
C ILE A 215 20.42 -22.17 -4.07
N THR A 216 20.70 -21.12 -4.86
CA THR A 216 21.80 -21.07 -5.83
C THR A 216 23.10 -20.42 -5.29
N ASN A 217 23.20 -20.21 -3.97
CA ASN A 217 24.42 -19.71 -3.30
C ASN A 217 25.04 -20.79 -2.42
#